data_AF-X1GNM0-F1
#
_entry.id   AF-X1GNM0-F1
#
_cell.length_a   1.000
_cell.length_b   1.000
_cell.length_c   1.000
_cell.angle_alpha   90.00
_cell.angle_beta   90.00
_cell.angle_gamma   90.00
#
_symmetry.space_group_name_H-M   'P 1'
#
loop_
_entity.id
_entity.type
_entity.pdbx_description
1 polymer ?
#
loop_
_entity_poly.entity_id
_entity_poly.type
_entity_poly.pdbx_seq_one_letter_code
_entity_poly.pdbx_strand_id
1 'polypeptide(L)'
;MSEKLYWKDAYETKFSAKVIAINEEGVVLEKTFFYPESGNQASDRGSLSIGNLKFKVDKVSKDGEHIVHHISSDFKDKINVGDEVDGE
;
A
#
# COMPACT_ATOMS: atom_id res chain seq x y z
N MET A 1 4.87 -2.33 11.88
CA MET A 1 5.89 -1.86 10.93
C MET A 1 5.62 -2.45 9.55
N SER A 2 5.83 -1.67 8.49
CA SER A 2 5.84 -2.16 7.11
C SER A 2 7.28 -2.34 6.61
N GLU A 3 7.59 -3.47 6.00
CA GLU A 3 8.87 -3.72 5.33
C GLU A 3 8.95 -2.92 4.02
N LYS A 4 10.07 -2.22 3.82
CA LYS A 4 10.30 -1.31 2.69
C LYS A 4 11.07 -2.04 1.59
N LEU A 5 10.34 -2.68 0.68
CA LEU A 5 10.95 -3.49 -0.38
C LEU A 5 11.79 -2.66 -1.35
N TYR A 6 11.42 -1.38 -1.52
CA TYR A 6 12.14 -0.41 -2.36
C TYR A 6 13.59 -0.11 -1.91
N TRP A 7 14.00 -0.56 -0.72
CA TRP A 7 15.42 -0.50 -0.29
C TRP A 7 16.25 -1.69 -0.80
N LYS A 8 15.58 -2.78 -1.17
CA LYS A 8 16.22 -4.01 -1.68
C LYS A 8 16.37 -3.96 -3.20
N ASP A 9 15.30 -3.56 -3.88
CA ASP A 9 15.28 -3.36 -5.32
C ASP A 9 14.39 -2.16 -5.64
N ALA A 10 14.96 -1.12 -6.27
CA ALA A 10 14.22 0.09 -6.59
C ALA A 10 13.51 0.02 -7.96
N TYR A 11 13.75 -1.03 -8.75
CA TYR A 11 13.18 -1.21 -10.09
C TYR A 11 12.00 -2.18 -10.11
N GLU A 12 11.89 -3.05 -9.11
CA GLU A 12 10.73 -3.92 -8.95
C GLU A 12 9.54 -3.12 -8.41
N THR A 13 8.38 -3.28 -9.04
CA THR A 13 7.15 -2.59 -8.66
C THR A 13 6.08 -3.56 -8.21
N LYS A 14 6.19 -4.85 -8.57
CA LYS A 14 5.18 -5.86 -8.29
C LYS A 14 5.50 -6.63 -7.02
N PHE A 15 4.50 -6.79 -6.17
CA PHE A 15 4.65 -7.54 -4.93
C PHE A 15 3.31 -8.08 -4.43
N SER A 16 3.34 -9.18 -3.68
CA SER A 16 2.19 -9.65 -2.90
C SER A 16 2.45 -9.37 -1.42
N ALA A 17 1.46 -8.88 -0.69
CA ALA A 17 1.58 -8.55 0.73
C ALA A 17 0.27 -8.75 1.49
N LYS A 18 0.39 -9.02 2.80
CA LYS A 18 -0.75 -9.10 3.70
C LYS A 18 -1.19 -7.73 4.22
N VAL A 19 -2.50 -7.50 4.29
CA VAL A 19 -3.09 -6.35 4.98
C VAL A 19 -2.98 -6.55 6.49
N ILE A 20 -2.30 -5.63 7.17
CA ILE A 20 -2.09 -5.70 8.63
C ILE A 20 -2.97 -4.71 9.41
N ALA A 21 -3.44 -3.65 8.75
CA ALA A 21 -4.41 -2.72 9.33
C ALA A 21 -5.19 -1.98 8.24
N ILE A 22 -6.39 -1.53 8.59
CA ILE A 22 -7.25 -0.67 7.78
C ILE A 22 -7.67 0.49 8.66
N ASN A 23 -7.53 1.73 8.18
CA ASN A 23 -7.91 2.93 8.91
C ASN A 23 -8.76 3.86 8.03
N GLU A 24 -9.08 5.06 8.53
CA GLU A 24 -9.90 5.99 7.78
C GLU A 24 -9.25 6.46 6.47
N GLU A 25 -7.93 6.56 6.44
CA GLU A 25 -7.14 7.06 5.31
C GLU A 25 -6.84 5.99 4.25
N GLY A 26 -6.74 4.72 4.63
CA GLY A 26 -6.34 3.67 3.69
C GLY A 26 -5.97 2.32 4.33
N VAL A 27 -5.09 1.58 3.64
CA VAL A 27 -4.60 0.27 4.06
C VAL A 27 -3.12 0.28 4.41
N VAL A 28 -2.78 -0.51 5.43
CA VAL A 28 -1.41 -0.76 5.84
C VAL A 28 -1.04 -2.20 5.50
N LEU A 29 0.05 -2.37 4.75
CA LEU A 29 0.56 -3.66 4.31
C LEU A 29 1.77 -4.06 5.16
N GLU A 30 2.01 -5.37 5.31
CA GLU A 30 3.20 -5.88 5.99
C GLU A 30 4.50 -5.51 5.27
N LYS A 31 4.45 -5.35 3.94
CA LYS A 31 5.56 -4.98 3.07
C LYS A 31 5.08 -4.25 1.81
N THR A 32 5.90 -3.38 1.23
CA THR A 32 5.50 -2.58 0.06
C THR A 32 6.70 -2.06 -0.74
N PHE A 33 6.53 -1.96 -2.07
CA PHE A 33 7.43 -1.20 -2.94
C PHE A 33 7.04 0.28 -3.06
N PHE A 34 5.83 0.67 -2.65
CA PHE A 34 5.42 2.07 -2.71
C PHE A 34 6.25 2.94 -1.77
N TYR A 35 6.94 3.93 -2.34
CA TYR A 35 7.65 4.94 -1.60
C TYR A 35 6.66 6.00 -1.07
N PRO A 36 6.64 6.26 0.25
CA PRO A 36 5.81 7.31 0.81
C PRO A 36 6.38 8.70 0.47
N GLU A 37 5.52 9.71 0.48
CA GLU A 37 5.95 11.11 0.36
C GLU A 37 7.04 11.44 1.40
N SER A 38 8.15 12.04 0.96
CA SER A 38 9.29 12.33 1.81
C SER A 38 10.06 13.55 1.30
N GLY A 39 10.18 14.58 2.14
CA GLY A 39 10.81 15.85 1.76
C GLY A 39 10.05 16.53 0.62
N ASN A 40 10.74 16.80 -0.50
CA ASN A 40 10.14 17.38 -1.71
C ASN A 40 9.83 16.32 -2.79
N GLN A 41 9.88 15.02 -2.45
CA GLN A 41 9.57 13.94 -3.37
C GLN A 41 8.13 13.49 -3.18
N ALA A 42 7.35 13.53 -4.27
CA ALA A 42 5.98 13.00 -4.30
C ALA A 42 5.98 11.49 -4.01
N SER A 43 4.91 11.00 -3.38
CA SER A 43 4.73 9.57 -3.16
C SER A 43 4.50 8.82 -4.47
N ASP A 44 4.75 7.53 -4.44
CA ASP A 44 4.36 6.63 -5.52
C ASP A 44 2.84 6.51 -5.64
N ARG A 45 2.40 6.06 -6.82
CA ARG A 45 1.02 5.80 -7.20
C ARG A 45 0.95 4.50 -7.96
N GLY A 46 -0.19 3.82 -7.88
CA GLY A 46 -0.36 2.51 -8.51
C GLY A 46 -1.68 1.88 -8.13
N SER A 47 -1.67 0.59 -7.88
CA SER A 47 -2.86 -0.16 -7.53
C SER A 47 -2.60 -1.35 -6.61
N LEU A 48 -3.65 -1.72 -5.87
CA LEU A 48 -3.72 -2.96 -5.09
C LEU A 48 -4.86 -3.80 -5.66
N SER A 49 -4.63 -5.10 -5.82
CA SER A 49 -5.62 -6.04 -6.38
C SER A 49 -5.86 -7.20 -5.42
N ILE A 50 -7.10 -7.67 -5.35
CA ILE A 50 -7.51 -8.86 -4.60
C ILE A 50 -8.60 -9.59 -5.35
N GLY A 51 -8.30 -10.82 -5.79
CA GLY A 51 -9.18 -11.57 -6.68
C GLY A 51 -9.50 -10.77 -7.96
N ASN A 52 -10.79 -10.44 -8.16
CA ASN A 52 -11.26 -9.66 -9.32
C ASN A 52 -11.36 -8.15 -9.04
N LEU A 53 -11.00 -7.70 -7.83
CA LEU A 53 -11.08 -6.31 -7.42
C LEU A 53 -9.73 -5.63 -7.62
N LYS A 54 -9.76 -4.38 -8.09
CA LYS A 54 -8.58 -3.53 -8.25
C LYS A 54 -8.88 -2.14 -7.69
N PHE A 55 -8.02 -1.67 -6.81
CA PHE A 55 -8.11 -0.39 -6.13
C PHE A 55 -6.94 0.49 -6.53
N LYS A 56 -7.21 1.76 -6.80
CA LYS A 56 -6.17 2.72 -7.16
C LYS A 56 -5.57 3.32 -5.90
N VAL A 57 -4.24 3.34 -5.84
CA VAL A 57 -3.45 4.03 -4.81
C VAL A 57 -3.04 5.39 -5.37
N ASP A 58 -3.66 6.46 -4.86
CA ASP A 58 -3.41 7.83 -5.33
C ASP A 58 -2.29 8.54 -4.55
N LYS A 59 -2.06 8.10 -3.30
CA LYS A 59 -1.03 8.62 -2.41
C LYS A 59 -0.55 7.53 -1.46
N VAL A 60 0.71 7.63 -1.06
CA VAL A 60 1.26 6.83 0.04
C VAL A 60 1.90 7.75 1.07
N SER A 61 1.55 7.58 2.34
CA SER A 61 2.11 8.34 3.46
C SER A 61 2.76 7.43 4.49
N LYS A 62 3.63 8.02 5.30
CA LYS A 62 4.28 7.34 6.42
C LYS A 62 3.65 7.79 7.73
N ASP A 63 3.15 6.84 8.51
CA ASP A 63 2.69 7.04 9.88
C ASP A 63 3.54 6.19 10.82
N GLY A 64 4.48 6.83 11.53
CA GLY A 64 5.49 6.14 12.34
C GLY A 64 6.31 5.14 11.52
N GLU A 65 6.13 3.85 11.79
CA GLU A 65 6.79 2.75 11.06
C GLU A 65 5.89 2.07 10.02
N HIS A 66 4.70 2.61 9.78
CA HIS A 66 3.71 2.09 8.86
C HIS A 66 3.65 2.91 7.59
N ILE A 67 3.37 2.23 6.49
CA ILE A 67 3.11 2.85 5.19
C ILE A 67 1.61 2.73 4.90
N VAL A 68 0.94 3.87 4.80
CA VAL A 68 -0.51 3.98 4.55
C VAL A 68 -0.73 4.21 3.06
N HIS A 69 -1.45 3.30 2.42
CA HIS A 69 -1.82 3.37 1.01
C HIS A 69 -3.22 3.97 0.91
N HIS A 70 -3.31 5.20 0.43
CA HIS A 70 -4.56 5.95 0.32
C HIS A 70 -5.32 5.45 -0.92
N ILE A 71 -6.43 4.78 -0.67
CA ILE A 71 -7.27 4.15 -1.70
C ILE A 71 -8.74 4.58 -1.52
N SER A 72 -9.52 4.56 -2.61
CA SER A 72 -10.88 5.11 -2.65
C SER A 72 -11.83 4.45 -1.65
N SER A 73 -12.64 5.23 -0.95
CA SER A 73 -13.46 4.81 0.22
C SER A 73 -14.31 3.55 0.04
N ASP A 74 -14.67 3.17 -1.19
CA ASP A 74 -15.40 1.93 -1.50
C ASP A 74 -14.56 0.64 -1.33
N PHE A 75 -13.30 0.77 -0.95
CA PHE A 75 -12.40 -0.36 -0.67
C PHE A 75 -12.68 -1.03 0.69
N LYS A 76 -13.13 -0.27 1.70
CA LYS A 76 -13.15 -0.71 3.11
C LYS A 76 -14.07 -1.90 3.35
N ASP A 77 -15.16 -1.98 2.62
CA ASP A 77 -16.13 -3.07 2.73
C ASP A 77 -15.73 -4.31 1.92
N LYS A 78 -14.64 -4.21 1.15
CA LYS A 78 -14.18 -5.23 0.19
C LYS A 78 -12.85 -5.87 0.59
N ILE A 79 -12.20 -5.35 1.63
CA ILE A 79 -10.90 -5.84 2.11
C ILE A 79 -10.92 -5.96 3.63
N ASN A 80 -10.28 -7.00 4.13
CA ASN A 80 -10.18 -7.28 5.56
C ASN A 80 -8.71 -7.32 5.99
N VAL A 81 -8.48 -7.02 7.27
CA VAL A 81 -7.20 -7.31 7.89
C VAL A 81 -6.96 -8.82 7.81
N GLY A 82 -5.82 -9.21 7.25
CA GLY A 82 -5.48 -10.60 7.00
C GLY A 82 -5.50 -11.00 5.53
N ASP A 83 -6.14 -10.22 4.67
CA ASP A 83 -6.21 -10.50 3.25
C ASP A 83 -4.84 -10.34 2.56
N GLU A 84 -4.62 -11.14 1.52
CA GLU A 84 -3.45 -11.05 0.65
C GLU A 84 -3.81 -10.22 -0.59
N VAL A 85 -2.97 -9.23 -0.90
CA VAL A 85 -3.13 -8.32 -2.03
C VAL A 85 -1.91 -8.33 -2.92
N ASP A 86 -2.12 -8.08 -4.21
CA ASP A 86 -1.05 -7.82 -5.18
C ASP A 86 -0.96 -6.33 -5.48
N GLY A 87 0.21 -5.74 -5.29
CA GLY A 87 0.52 -4.35 -5.64
C GLY A 87 1.31 -4.22 -6.94
N GLU A 88 1.01 -3.17 -7.71
CA GLU A 88 1.79 -2.71 -8.88
C GLU A 88 1.72 -1.19 -9.07
#